data_AF-A0A4Q7YDY6-F1
#
_entry.id   AF-A0A4Q7YDY6-F1
#
_cell.length_a   1.000
_cell.length_b   1.000
_cell.length_c   1.000
_cell.angle_alpha   90.00
_cell.angle_beta   90.00
_cell.angle_gamma   90.00
#
_symmetry.space_group_name_H-M   'P 1'
#
loop_
_entity.id
_entity.type
_entity.pdbx_description
1 polymer ?
#
loop_
_entity_poly.entity_id
_entity_poly.type
_entity_poly.pdbx_seq_one_letter_code
_entity_poly.pdbx_strand_id
1 'polypeptide(L)'
;MPETDGSDLFTRYCLPGNRYKKLLSGSFIRADRKQATEFAASMIDDGREIATNELTELLAGDWREILTACWLIGFGKRCEFQPELHSLVEKGPVRRTGKGVAFALARFCHPSDAYALKRSLERSLPDLTNRESQPWCLGSLLFIEKHVGLDISEDLIAPGGPWDRWSAAGFLESDSPFHWEKEVAAWIDLAERSD
;
A
#
# COMPACT_ATOMS: atom_id res chain seq x y z
N MET A 1 -22.11 9.18 -27.87
CA MET A 1 -20.99 9.06 -26.94
C MET A 1 -21.40 9.74 -25.66
N PRO A 2 -21.53 9.04 -24.52
CA PRO A 2 -21.46 9.69 -23.23
C PRO A 2 -20.00 9.61 -22.74
N GLU A 3 -19.35 10.77 -22.69
CA GLU A 3 -18.23 11.03 -21.79
C GLU A 3 -18.84 11.43 -20.44
N THR A 4 -18.68 10.63 -19.39
CA THR A 4 -18.65 10.98 -17.93
C THR A 4 -19.03 9.75 -17.09
N ASP A 5 -18.04 8.97 -16.64
CA ASP A 5 -18.24 7.93 -15.60
C ASP A 5 -17.17 8.07 -14.50
N GLY A 6 -15.89 8.25 -14.86
CA GLY A 6 -14.81 8.50 -13.89
C GLY A 6 -14.98 9.72 -12.95
N SER A 7 -15.76 10.74 -13.33
CA SER A 7 -16.06 11.87 -12.42
C SER A 7 -16.97 11.48 -11.25
N ASP A 8 -17.83 10.46 -11.42
CA ASP A 8 -18.70 9.94 -10.36
C ASP A 8 -17.87 9.11 -9.37
N LEU A 9 -17.06 8.19 -9.87
CA LEU A 9 -16.21 7.33 -9.05
C LEU A 9 -15.20 8.12 -8.21
N PHE A 10 -14.56 9.13 -8.79
CA PHE A 10 -13.66 10.00 -8.05
C PHE A 10 -14.38 10.72 -6.90
N THR A 11 -15.60 11.20 -7.14
CA THR A 11 -16.40 11.91 -6.14
C THR A 11 -16.88 10.99 -5.03
N ARG A 12 -17.33 9.79 -5.39
CA ARG A 12 -17.85 8.78 -4.45
C ARG A 12 -16.76 8.14 -3.61
N TYR A 13 -15.61 7.84 -4.20
CA TYR A 13 -14.60 7.03 -3.52
C TYR A 13 -13.34 7.80 -3.13
N CYS A 14 -12.89 8.81 -3.89
CA CYS A 14 -11.62 9.49 -3.60
C CYS A 14 -11.78 10.71 -2.68
N LEU A 15 -12.89 11.44 -2.81
CA LEU A 15 -13.13 12.70 -2.13
C LEU A 15 -13.71 12.63 -0.69
N PRO A 16 -14.54 11.66 -0.29
CA PRO A 16 -15.22 11.71 1.01
C PRO A 16 -14.25 11.95 2.17
N GLY A 17 -14.49 12.98 2.97
CA GLY A 17 -13.64 13.33 4.11
C GLY A 17 -12.16 13.57 3.77
N ASN A 18 -11.83 14.00 2.55
CA ASN A 18 -10.46 14.11 2.01
C ASN A 18 -9.70 12.76 1.99
N ARG A 19 -10.39 11.65 1.69
CA ARG A 19 -9.86 10.28 1.79
C ARG A 19 -8.49 10.12 1.13
N TYR A 20 -8.31 10.46 -0.15
CA TYR A 20 -7.01 10.23 -0.81
C TYR A 20 -5.85 10.97 -0.11
N LYS A 21 -6.09 12.13 0.51
CA LYS A 21 -5.05 12.87 1.26
C LYS A 21 -4.72 12.17 2.58
N LYS A 22 -5.74 11.66 3.28
CA LYS A 22 -5.56 10.85 4.48
C LYS A 22 -4.77 9.57 4.19
N LEU A 23 -5.09 8.89 3.08
CA LEU A 23 -4.38 7.71 2.62
C LEU A 23 -2.91 8.02 2.25
N LEU A 24 -2.67 9.17 1.61
CA LEU A 24 -1.32 9.63 1.29
C LEU A 24 -0.50 9.88 2.56
N SER A 25 -1.01 10.66 3.52
CA SER A 25 -0.24 11.03 4.72
C SER A 25 -0.20 9.92 5.78
N GLY A 26 -1.34 9.34 6.15
CA GLY A 26 -1.47 8.42 7.28
C GLY A 26 -1.28 9.04 8.66
N SER A 27 -1.06 10.35 8.77
CA SER A 27 -0.69 11.04 10.01
C SER A 27 -1.75 10.94 11.12
N PHE A 28 -3.02 10.76 10.76
CA PHE A 28 -4.13 10.71 11.70
C PHE A 28 -4.16 9.44 12.56
N ILE A 29 -3.54 8.34 12.11
CA ILE A 29 -3.61 7.04 12.79
C ILE A 29 -3.08 7.09 14.22
N ARG A 30 -1.99 7.82 14.42
CA ARG A 30 -1.38 7.99 15.76
C ARG A 30 -1.95 9.16 16.54
N ALA A 31 -2.49 10.16 15.84
CA ALA A 31 -2.92 11.41 16.44
C ALA A 31 -4.31 11.29 17.10
N ASP A 32 -5.23 10.52 16.48
CA ASP A 32 -6.61 10.38 16.97
C ASP A 32 -7.15 8.99 16.67
N ARG A 33 -7.25 8.16 17.71
CA ARG A 33 -7.74 6.78 17.60
C ARG A 33 -9.20 6.73 17.15
N LYS A 34 -10.06 7.66 17.61
CA LYS A 34 -11.47 7.65 17.24
C LYS A 34 -11.63 7.94 15.75
N GLN A 35 -10.96 8.99 15.27
CA GLN A 35 -10.93 9.32 13.86
C GLN A 35 -10.33 8.19 13.01
N ALA A 36 -9.30 7.51 13.52
CA ALA A 36 -8.70 6.38 12.82
C ALA A 36 -9.68 5.23 12.64
N THR A 37 -10.41 4.85 13.70
CA THR A 37 -11.41 3.77 13.67
C THR A 37 -12.60 4.12 12.77
N GLU A 38 -13.13 5.35 12.85
CA GLU A 38 -14.21 5.81 11.96
C GLU A 38 -13.79 5.80 10.49
N PHE A 39 -12.55 6.21 10.21
CA PHE A 39 -12.00 6.16 8.86
C PHE A 39 -11.86 4.73 8.36
N ALA A 40 -11.32 3.83 9.19
CA ALA A 40 -11.14 2.42 8.82
C ALA A 40 -12.47 1.72 8.57
N ALA A 41 -13.49 1.95 9.40
CA ALA A 41 -14.84 1.44 9.17
C ALA A 41 -15.39 1.88 7.81
N SER A 42 -15.31 3.18 7.49
CA SER A 42 -15.73 3.69 6.18
C SER A 42 -14.95 3.08 5.00
N MET A 43 -13.65 2.77 5.19
CA MET A 43 -12.85 2.11 4.15
C MET A 43 -13.24 0.65 3.96
N ILE A 44 -13.62 -0.05 5.04
CA ILE A 44 -14.06 -1.45 5.02
C ILE A 44 -15.43 -1.54 4.34
N ASP A 45 -16.39 -0.70 4.73
CA ASP A 45 -17.71 -0.66 4.14
C ASP A 45 -17.61 -0.41 2.63
N ASP A 46 -16.96 0.68 2.22
CA ASP A 46 -16.79 1.00 0.80
C ASP A 46 -15.99 -0.08 0.06
N GLY A 47 -14.95 -0.66 0.67
CA GLY A 47 -14.12 -1.69 0.04
C GLY A 47 -14.86 -3.02 -0.19
N ARG A 48 -15.85 -3.31 0.65
CA ARG A 48 -16.75 -4.47 0.53
C ARG A 48 -17.85 -4.24 -0.49
N GLU A 49 -18.44 -3.05 -0.49
CA GLU A 49 -19.62 -2.73 -1.30
C GLU A 49 -19.29 -2.30 -2.73
N ILE A 50 -18.12 -1.70 -2.96
CA ILE A 50 -17.71 -1.26 -4.30
C ILE A 50 -17.73 -2.42 -5.30
N ALA A 51 -18.36 -2.18 -6.46
CA ALA A 51 -18.45 -3.19 -7.49
C ALA A 51 -17.08 -3.46 -8.13
N THR A 52 -16.85 -4.71 -8.56
CA THR A 52 -15.57 -5.12 -9.15
C THR A 52 -15.20 -4.29 -10.38
N ASN A 53 -16.17 -3.93 -11.23
CA ASN A 53 -15.93 -3.07 -12.39
C ASN A 53 -15.55 -1.64 -12.01
N GLU A 54 -16.14 -1.06 -10.96
CA GLU A 54 -15.79 0.27 -10.44
C GLU A 54 -14.36 0.27 -9.88
N LEU A 55 -13.94 -0.79 -9.17
CA LEU A 55 -12.55 -0.97 -8.72
C LEU A 55 -11.57 -1.06 -9.90
N THR A 56 -11.92 -1.83 -10.93
CA THR A 56 -11.11 -1.93 -12.16
C THR A 56 -10.96 -0.58 -12.85
N GLU A 57 -12.03 0.22 -12.91
CA GLU A 57 -11.98 1.56 -13.49
C GLU A 57 -11.08 2.49 -12.67
N LEU A 58 -11.21 2.50 -11.34
CA LEU A 58 -10.32 3.29 -10.48
C LEU A 58 -8.84 2.88 -10.60
N LEU A 59 -8.55 1.59 -10.78
CA LEU A 59 -7.20 1.08 -11.03
C LEU A 59 -6.63 1.49 -12.40
N ALA A 60 -7.49 1.87 -13.34
CA ALA A 60 -7.11 2.39 -14.65
C ALA A 60 -7.05 3.93 -14.69
N GLY A 61 -7.45 4.60 -13.61
CA GLY A 61 -7.51 6.05 -13.49
C GLY A 61 -6.17 6.72 -13.17
N ASP A 62 -6.24 7.94 -12.60
CA ASP A 62 -5.06 8.67 -12.16
C ASP A 62 -4.50 8.17 -10.82
N TRP A 63 -3.35 8.69 -10.41
CA TRP A 63 -2.66 8.20 -9.20
C TRP A 63 -3.49 8.29 -7.91
N ARG A 64 -4.48 9.20 -7.81
CA ARG A 64 -5.36 9.32 -6.63
C ARG A 64 -6.42 8.23 -6.63
N GLU A 65 -6.93 7.89 -7.80
CA GLU A 65 -7.90 6.81 -8.02
C GLU A 65 -7.23 5.46 -7.75
N ILE A 66 -6.06 5.23 -8.35
CA ILE A 66 -5.27 4.01 -8.13
C ILE A 66 -4.92 3.86 -6.64
N LEU A 67 -4.47 4.95 -5.98
CA LEU A 67 -4.15 4.91 -4.55
C LEU A 67 -5.38 4.49 -3.75
N THR A 68 -6.51 5.14 -3.98
CA THR A 68 -7.76 4.87 -3.28
C THR A 68 -8.24 3.43 -3.52
N ALA A 69 -8.22 2.96 -4.76
CA ALA A 69 -8.59 1.59 -5.12
C ALA A 69 -7.73 0.55 -4.40
N CYS A 70 -6.41 0.72 -4.36
CA CYS A 70 -5.52 -0.21 -3.67
C CYS A 70 -5.85 -0.29 -2.16
N TRP A 71 -6.15 0.85 -1.52
CA TRP A 71 -6.57 0.87 -0.13
C TRP A 71 -7.93 0.20 0.08
N LEU A 72 -8.93 0.48 -0.76
CA LEU A 72 -10.25 -0.18 -0.70
C LEU A 72 -10.13 -1.70 -0.87
N ILE A 73 -9.29 -2.15 -1.80
CA ILE A 73 -8.97 -3.57 -2.01
C ILE A 73 -8.38 -4.21 -0.76
N GLY A 74 -7.41 -3.54 -0.11
CA GLY A 74 -6.78 -4.03 1.11
C GLY A 74 -7.72 -4.03 2.33
N PHE A 75 -8.54 -2.99 2.52
CA PHE A 75 -9.50 -2.93 3.62
C PHE A 75 -10.67 -3.92 3.41
N GLY A 76 -11.16 -4.06 2.18
CA GLY A 76 -12.20 -5.01 1.82
C GLY A 76 -11.73 -6.46 1.64
N LYS A 77 -10.44 -6.76 1.81
CA LYS A 77 -9.82 -8.09 1.57
C LYS A 77 -10.19 -8.67 0.18
N ARG A 78 -10.20 -7.83 -0.86
CA ARG A 78 -10.61 -8.17 -2.25
C ARG A 78 -9.49 -8.92 -3.00
N CYS A 79 -9.18 -10.14 -2.54
CA CYS A 79 -8.06 -10.96 -3.04
C CYS A 79 -8.11 -11.28 -4.53
N GLU A 80 -9.28 -11.16 -5.18
CA GLU A 80 -9.42 -11.35 -6.63
C GLU A 80 -8.60 -10.33 -7.45
N PHE A 81 -8.22 -9.19 -6.87
CA PHE A 81 -7.37 -8.17 -7.50
C PHE A 81 -5.86 -8.40 -7.30
N GLN A 82 -5.45 -9.52 -6.70
CA GLN A 82 -4.03 -9.84 -6.49
C GLN A 82 -3.20 -9.76 -7.78
N PRO A 83 -3.64 -10.32 -8.93
CA PRO A 83 -2.87 -10.22 -10.18
C PRO A 83 -2.64 -8.78 -10.66
N GLU A 84 -3.64 -7.91 -10.52
CA GLU A 84 -3.57 -6.50 -10.87
C GLU A 84 -2.58 -5.76 -9.98
N LEU A 85 -2.60 -6.02 -8.67
CA LEU A 85 -1.65 -5.46 -7.72
C LEU A 85 -0.22 -5.94 -7.99
N HIS A 86 -0.03 -7.22 -8.35
CA HIS A 86 1.27 -7.77 -8.78
C HIS A 86 1.77 -7.05 -10.04
N SER A 87 0.91 -6.88 -11.04
CA SER A 87 1.23 -6.13 -12.25
C SER A 87 1.60 -4.66 -11.94
N LEU A 88 0.91 -4.01 -11.01
CA LEU A 88 1.23 -2.64 -10.60
C LEU A 88 2.62 -2.55 -9.96
N VAL A 89 2.96 -3.46 -9.05
CA VAL A 89 4.27 -3.45 -8.38
C VAL A 89 5.40 -3.88 -9.31
N GLU A 90 5.11 -4.69 -10.34
CA GLU A 90 6.07 -5.13 -11.36
C GLU A 90 6.38 -4.08 -12.43
N LYS A 91 5.41 -3.27 -12.86
CA LYS A 91 5.59 -2.31 -13.99
C LYS A 91 6.44 -1.07 -13.67
N GLY A 92 6.91 -0.91 -12.44
CA GLY A 92 7.78 0.22 -12.07
C GLY A 92 6.99 1.46 -11.62
N PRO A 93 7.71 2.48 -11.15
CA PRO A 93 7.61 2.90 -9.77
C PRO A 93 6.23 3.48 -9.45
N VAL A 94 5.56 2.76 -8.57
CA VAL A 94 4.27 3.04 -7.98
C VAL A 94 4.47 4.22 -7.03
N ARG A 95 4.66 5.45 -7.56
CA ARG A 95 5.07 6.68 -6.84
C ARG A 95 4.26 6.89 -5.56
N ARG A 96 3.13 7.60 -5.70
CA ARG A 96 2.20 7.88 -4.61
C ARG A 96 1.29 6.71 -4.32
N THR A 97 1.17 5.79 -5.27
CA THR A 97 0.28 4.63 -5.23
C THR A 97 0.91 3.44 -4.49
N GLY A 98 2.24 3.42 -4.30
CA GLY A 98 2.96 2.23 -3.85
C GLY A 98 2.64 1.85 -2.42
N LYS A 99 2.33 2.86 -1.59
CA LYS A 99 1.82 2.66 -0.23
C LYS A 99 0.52 1.85 -0.20
N GLY A 100 -0.42 2.14 -1.11
CA GLY A 100 -1.69 1.41 -1.20
C GLY A 100 -1.50 -0.03 -1.68
N VAL A 101 -0.66 -0.23 -2.71
CA VAL A 101 -0.36 -1.58 -3.23
C VAL A 101 0.33 -2.43 -2.16
N ALA A 102 1.35 -1.89 -1.50
CA ALA A 102 2.09 -2.59 -0.46
C ALA A 102 1.19 -3.00 0.71
N PHE A 103 0.32 -2.08 1.18
CA PHE A 103 -0.70 -2.39 2.18
C PHE A 103 -1.61 -3.53 1.74
N ALA A 104 -2.21 -3.46 0.54
CA ALA A 104 -3.14 -4.49 0.07
C ALA A 104 -2.48 -5.89 -0.03
N LEU A 105 -1.24 -5.95 -0.53
CA LEU A 105 -0.47 -7.19 -0.58
C LEU A 105 -0.15 -7.73 0.83
N ALA A 106 0.21 -6.87 1.77
CA ALA A 106 0.39 -7.27 3.17
C ALA A 106 -0.91 -7.74 3.83
N ARG A 107 -2.05 -7.18 3.43
CA ARG A 107 -3.39 -7.59 3.89
C ARG A 107 -3.76 -8.99 3.39
N PHE A 108 -3.40 -9.34 2.17
CA PHE A 108 -3.63 -10.68 1.60
C PHE A 108 -2.68 -11.71 2.22
N CYS A 109 -1.44 -11.30 2.47
CA CYS A 109 -0.45 -12.07 3.21
C CYS A 109 -0.13 -13.44 2.56
N HIS A 110 -0.07 -13.51 1.22
CA HIS A 110 0.35 -14.72 0.53
C HIS A 110 1.87 -14.74 0.28
N PRO A 111 2.52 -15.93 0.24
CA PRO A 111 3.92 -16.04 -0.15
C PRO A 111 4.26 -15.38 -1.49
N SER A 112 3.36 -15.46 -2.47
CA SER A 112 3.53 -14.82 -3.78
C SER A 112 3.61 -13.30 -3.70
N ASP A 113 2.91 -12.68 -2.75
CA ASP A 113 2.94 -11.24 -2.50
C ASP A 113 4.33 -10.79 -2.00
N ALA A 114 4.95 -11.57 -1.11
CA ALA A 114 6.32 -11.33 -0.65
C ALA A 114 7.32 -11.36 -1.81
N TYR A 115 7.22 -12.36 -2.70
CA TYR A 115 8.11 -12.43 -3.88
C TYR A 115 7.89 -11.29 -4.88
N ALA A 116 6.66 -10.80 -5.04
CA ALA A 116 6.37 -9.64 -5.89
C ALA A 116 6.98 -8.35 -5.30
N LEU A 117 6.85 -8.16 -3.98
CA LEU A 117 7.46 -7.03 -3.27
C LEU A 117 8.99 -7.07 -3.32
N LYS A 118 9.61 -8.24 -3.07
CA LYS A 118 11.08 -8.41 -3.16
C LYS A 118 11.60 -8.00 -4.53
N ARG A 119 11.02 -8.56 -5.60
CA ARG A 119 11.45 -8.26 -6.98
C ARG A 119 11.33 -6.77 -7.32
N SER A 120 10.30 -6.11 -6.79
CA SER A 120 10.14 -4.66 -6.97
C SER A 120 11.18 -3.85 -6.20
N LEU A 121 11.52 -4.27 -4.98
CA LEU A 121 12.58 -3.64 -4.17
C LEU A 121 13.96 -3.82 -4.80
N GLU A 122 14.30 -5.02 -5.27
CA GLU A 122 15.57 -5.28 -5.98
C GLU A 122 15.78 -4.35 -7.18
N ARG A 123 14.71 -4.05 -7.91
CA ARG A 123 14.74 -3.14 -9.05
C ARG A 123 14.78 -1.66 -8.65
N SER A 124 14.13 -1.29 -7.54
CA SER A 124 13.89 0.10 -7.18
C SER A 124 14.84 0.68 -6.14
N LEU A 125 15.51 -0.15 -5.33
CA LEU A 125 16.52 0.31 -4.37
C LEU A 125 17.81 0.86 -5.03
N PRO A 126 18.23 0.39 -6.23
CA PRO A 126 19.33 1.04 -6.95
C PRO A 126 18.98 2.42 -7.52
N ASP A 127 17.69 2.74 -7.70
CA ASP A 127 17.23 4.01 -8.28
C ASP A 127 16.87 5.03 -7.18
N LEU A 128 17.68 6.09 -7.09
CA LEU A 128 17.52 7.16 -6.09
C LEU A 128 16.60 8.29 -6.55
N THR A 129 16.09 8.27 -7.79
CA THR A 129 15.25 9.34 -8.34
C THR A 129 13.82 9.31 -7.81
N ASN A 130 13.38 8.17 -7.29
CA ASN A 130 12.03 7.98 -6.76
C ASN A 130 12.08 7.18 -5.47
N ARG A 131 11.74 7.82 -4.35
CA ARG A 131 12.00 7.29 -3.01
C ARG A 131 10.77 7.17 -2.11
N GLU A 132 9.58 7.26 -2.69
CA GLU A 132 8.33 7.36 -1.91
C GLU A 132 7.79 6.01 -1.43
N SER A 133 7.93 4.94 -2.23
CA SER A 133 7.21 3.68 -1.99
C SER A 133 8.04 2.55 -1.41
N GLN A 134 9.36 2.58 -1.59
CA GLN A 134 10.29 1.55 -1.10
C GLN A 134 10.11 1.25 0.39
N PRO A 135 9.93 2.24 1.29
CA PRO A 135 9.75 1.94 2.70
C PRO A 135 8.47 1.14 2.98
N TRP A 136 7.36 1.46 2.30
CA TRP A 136 6.11 0.72 2.41
C TRP A 136 6.21 -0.69 1.84
N CYS A 137 6.88 -0.84 0.69
CA CYS A 137 7.11 -2.16 0.10
C CYS A 137 7.98 -3.04 1.00
N LEU A 138 9.03 -2.48 1.61
CA LEU A 138 9.90 -3.22 2.54
C LEU A 138 9.16 -3.59 3.82
N GLY A 139 8.44 -2.64 4.44
CA GLY A 139 7.63 -2.92 5.62
C GLY A 139 6.59 -4.01 5.38
N SER A 140 5.97 -4.00 4.20
CA SER A 140 4.98 -5.01 3.79
C SER A 140 5.63 -6.38 3.55
N LEU A 141 6.82 -6.42 2.93
CA LEU A 141 7.58 -7.65 2.75
C LEU A 141 7.91 -8.30 4.10
N LEU A 142 8.50 -7.52 5.03
CA LEU A 142 8.86 -8.00 6.37
C LEU A 142 7.64 -8.46 7.17
N PHE A 143 6.52 -7.74 7.04
CA PHE A 143 5.27 -8.14 7.67
C PHE A 143 4.82 -9.52 7.15
N ILE A 144 4.77 -9.71 5.82
CA ILE A 144 4.34 -10.99 5.23
C ILE A 144 5.28 -12.11 5.65
N GLU A 145 6.60 -11.92 5.51
CA GLU A 145 7.64 -12.88 5.88
C GLU A 145 7.45 -13.44 7.30
N LYS A 146 7.26 -12.54 8.26
CA LYS A 146 7.00 -12.90 9.66
C LYS A 146 5.73 -13.74 9.85
N HIS A 147 4.68 -13.50 9.06
CA HIS A 147 3.40 -14.19 9.20
C HIS A 147 3.34 -15.52 8.43
N VAL A 148 4.05 -15.63 7.31
CA VAL A 148 4.08 -16.87 6.51
C VAL A 148 5.31 -17.75 6.76
N GLY A 149 6.25 -17.30 7.60
CA GLY A 149 7.47 -18.04 7.92
C GLY A 149 8.48 -18.07 6.78
N LEU A 150 8.66 -16.94 6.09
CA LEU A 150 9.68 -16.76 5.05
C LEU A 150 10.80 -15.84 5.57
N ASP A 151 11.98 -15.97 4.96
CA ASP A 151 13.13 -15.08 5.16
C ASP A 151 13.84 -14.90 3.82
N ILE A 152 13.25 -14.07 2.97
CA ILE A 152 13.74 -13.78 1.62
C ILE A 152 14.36 -12.38 1.52
N SER A 153 14.17 -11.50 2.51
CA SER A 153 14.65 -10.11 2.49
C SER A 153 16.04 -9.92 3.11
N GLU A 154 16.66 -10.97 3.65
CA GLU A 154 17.96 -10.92 4.33
C GLU A 154 19.03 -10.16 3.52
N ASP A 155 19.12 -10.41 2.21
CA ASP A 155 20.06 -9.76 1.30
C ASP A 155 19.79 -8.26 1.11
N LEU A 156 18.53 -7.84 1.19
CA LEU A 156 18.12 -6.44 1.07
C LEU A 156 18.49 -5.64 2.32
N ILE A 157 18.32 -6.22 3.51
CA ILE A 157 18.45 -5.55 4.81
C ILE A 157 19.77 -5.81 5.55
N ALA A 158 20.63 -6.69 5.02
CA ALA A 158 21.96 -6.91 5.56
C ALA A 158 22.75 -5.59 5.72
N PRO A 159 23.63 -5.47 6.74
CA PRO A 159 24.48 -4.30 6.89
C PRO A 159 25.26 -3.97 5.62
N GLY A 160 25.22 -2.70 5.18
CA GLY A 160 25.81 -2.27 3.91
C GLY A 160 25.07 -2.76 2.66
N GLY A 161 23.91 -3.41 2.81
CA GLY A 161 23.06 -3.94 1.75
C GLY A 161 22.32 -2.87 0.94
N PRO A 162 21.46 -3.26 -0.01
CA PRO A 162 20.68 -2.36 -0.84
C PRO A 162 19.86 -1.32 -0.05
N TRP A 163 19.18 -1.74 1.03
CA TRP A 163 18.38 -0.83 1.85
C TRP A 163 19.24 0.22 2.55
N ASP A 164 20.34 -0.21 3.19
CA ASP A 164 21.23 0.67 3.95
C ASP A 164 21.85 1.77 3.06
N ARG A 165 22.29 1.40 1.84
CA ARG A 165 22.81 2.37 0.86
C ARG A 165 21.72 3.32 0.37
N TRP A 166 20.52 2.81 0.11
CA TRP A 166 19.40 3.61 -0.36
C TRP A 166 18.92 4.60 0.71
N SER A 167 18.79 4.16 1.97
CA SER A 167 18.34 5.00 3.08
C SER A 167 19.34 6.12 3.37
N ALA A 168 20.65 5.82 3.38
CA ALA A 168 21.71 6.79 3.61
C ALA A 168 21.78 7.90 2.54
N ALA A 169 21.27 7.68 1.34
CA ALA A 169 21.39 8.63 0.24
C ALA A 169 20.47 9.87 0.34
N GLY A 170 19.65 9.99 1.39
CA GLY A 170 18.70 11.12 1.55
C GLY A 170 17.71 10.95 2.69
N PHE A 171 16.78 11.90 2.84
CA PHE A 171 15.92 11.94 4.01
C PHE A 171 14.89 10.79 4.04
N LEU A 172 14.76 10.19 5.21
CA LEU A 172 13.77 9.16 5.54
C LEU A 172 13.36 9.33 7.01
N GLU A 173 12.11 9.07 7.34
CA GLU A 173 11.62 9.16 8.72
C GLU A 173 12.37 8.20 9.66
N SER A 174 12.69 6.99 9.17
CA SER A 174 13.55 6.04 9.85
C SER A 174 14.29 5.16 8.83
N ASP A 175 15.59 5.00 9.04
CA ASP A 175 16.46 4.07 8.31
C ASP A 175 16.28 2.61 8.75
N SER A 176 15.56 2.34 9.85
CA SER A 176 15.30 0.98 10.32
C SER A 176 14.23 0.29 9.47
N PRO A 177 14.52 -0.86 8.83
CA PRO A 177 13.50 -1.65 8.13
C PRO A 177 12.30 -2.01 9.02
N PHE A 178 12.57 -2.35 10.28
CA PHE A 178 11.56 -2.75 11.27
C PHE A 178 10.66 -1.61 11.74
N HIS A 179 11.07 -0.35 11.54
CA HIS A 179 10.14 0.76 11.71
C HIS A 179 9.01 0.65 10.69
N TRP A 180 9.34 0.39 9.43
CA TRP A 180 8.35 0.27 8.34
C TRP A 180 7.48 -0.99 8.45
N GLU A 181 8.01 -2.11 8.95
CA GLU A 181 7.18 -3.28 9.34
C GLU A 181 6.10 -2.86 10.34
N LYS A 182 6.46 -2.11 11.38
CA LYS A 182 5.53 -1.62 12.40
C LYS A 182 4.53 -0.61 11.85
N GLU A 183 4.95 0.26 10.93
CA GLU A 183 4.04 1.18 10.22
C GLU A 183 2.95 0.42 9.49
N VAL A 184 3.33 -0.59 8.69
CA VAL A 184 2.38 -1.43 7.95
C VAL A 184 1.50 -2.22 8.90
N ALA A 185 2.09 -2.85 9.93
CA ALA A 185 1.34 -3.58 10.95
C ALA A 185 0.29 -2.70 11.65
N ALA A 186 0.58 -1.42 11.91
CA ALA A 186 -0.39 -0.51 12.52
C ALA A 186 -1.62 -0.25 11.64
N TRP A 187 -1.45 -0.18 10.32
CA TRP A 187 -2.57 -0.10 9.38
C TRP A 187 -3.37 -1.39 9.29
N ILE A 188 -2.68 -2.54 9.34
CA ILE A 188 -3.34 -3.85 9.33
C ILE A 188 -4.14 -4.06 10.61
N ASP A 189 -3.55 -3.78 11.77
CA ASP A 189 -4.22 -3.79 13.07
C ASP A 189 -5.45 -2.88 13.09
N LEU A 190 -5.35 -1.71 12.46
CA LEU A 190 -6.47 -0.80 12.33
C LEU A 190 -7.59 -1.40 11.48
N ALA A 191 -7.25 -2.08 10.38
CA ALA A 191 -8.22 -2.76 9.53
C ALA A 191 -8.89 -3.96 10.23
N GLU A 192 -8.13 -4.79 10.96
CA GLU A 192 -8.66 -5.98 11.65
C GLU A 192 -9.51 -5.65 12.88
N ARG A 193 -9.28 -4.52 13.55
CA ARG A 193 -10.09 -4.10 14.71
C ARG A 193 -11.41 -3.43 14.34
N SER A 194 -11.54 -3.03 13.08
CA SER A 194 -12.71 -2.34 12.54
C SER A 194 -13.58 -3.27 11.68
N ASP A 195 -13.16 -4.53 11.50
CA ASP A 195 -13.90 -5.63 10.88
C ASP A 195 -14.79 -6.32 11.93
#